data_AF-Q9PVC8-F1
#
_entry.id   AF-Q9PVC8-F1
#
_cell.length_a   1.000
_cell.length_b   1.000
_cell.length_c   1.000
_cell.angle_alpha   90.00
_cell.angle_beta   90.00
_cell.angle_gamma   90.00
#
_symmetry.space_group_name_H-M   'P 1'
#
loop_
_entity.id
_entity.type
_entity.pdbx_description
1 polymer ?
#
loop_
_entity_poly.entity_id
_entity_poly.type
_entity_poly.pdbx_seq_one_letter_code
_entity_poly.pdbx_strand_id
1 'polypeptide(L)'
;FGTSDRIFEKLKDLEEGIMVLMRGLDEGNPRLLGAQTLTYEKFDINLRNDDALMKNYGLLACFKKDMHKVKTYLKVMKCRRFVESNCTL
;
A
#
# COMPACT_ATOMS: atom_id res chain seq x y z
N PHE A 1 11.46 -16.23 -14.12
CA PHE A 1 11.58 -15.33 -12.96
C PHE A 1 11.87 -13.93 -13.50
N GLY A 2 10.87 -13.06 -13.64
CA GLY A 2 11.06 -11.84 -14.44
C GLY A 2 9.97 -10.77 -14.28
N THR A 3 9.41 -10.63 -13.07
CA THR A 3 8.42 -9.59 -12.75
C THR A 3 8.92 -8.61 -11.68
N SER A 4 10.16 -8.75 -11.21
CA SER A 4 10.72 -7.93 -10.14
C SER A 4 11.11 -6.52 -10.59
N ASP A 5 11.51 -6.36 -11.86
CA ASP A 5 12.13 -5.10 -12.35
C ASP A 5 11.17 -3.90 -12.41
N ARG A 6 9.86 -4.11 -12.20
CA ARG A 6 8.85 -3.05 -12.22
C ARG A 6 8.04 -2.95 -10.94
N ILE A 7 8.50 -3.56 -9.84
CA ILE A 7 7.79 -3.46 -8.56
C ILE A 7 7.74 -2.00 -8.09
N PHE A 8 8.85 -1.27 -8.22
CA PHE A 8 8.91 0.14 -7.84
C PHE A 8 7.90 0.99 -8.61
N GLU A 9 7.86 0.88 -9.95
CA GLU A 9 6.89 1.62 -10.78
C GLU A 9 5.44 1.28 -10.40
N LYS A 10 5.13 -0.01 -10.19
CA LYS A 10 3.78 -0.42 -9.75
C LYS A 10 3.38 0.16 -8.39
N LEU A 11 4.34 0.33 -7.48
CA LEU A 11 4.08 0.93 -6.17
C LEU A 11 3.85 2.43 -6.28
N LYS A 12 4.60 3.09 -7.16
CA LYS A 12 4.42 4.52 -7.46
C LYS A 12 3.05 4.79 -8.10
N ASP A 13 2.67 3.99 -9.09
CA ASP A 13 1.34 4.09 -9.73
C ASP A 13 0.21 3.88 -8.71
N LEU A 14 0.39 2.94 -7.77
CA LEU A 14 -0.58 2.67 -6.71
C LEU A 14 -0.70 3.85 -5.74
N GLU A 15 0.42 4.42 -5.31
CA GLU A 15 0.46 5.60 -4.44
C GLU A 15 -0.26 6.79 -5.09
N GLU A 16 0.06 7.08 -6.36
CA GLU A 16 -0.60 8.15 -7.13
C GLU A 16 -2.11 7.92 -7.26
N GLY A 17 -2.52 6.70 -7.61
CA GLY A 17 -3.93 6.33 -7.69
C GLY A 17 -4.68 6.51 -6.36
N ILE A 18 -4.06 6.14 -5.24
CA ILE A 18 -4.64 6.34 -3.90
C ILE A 18 -4.78 7.82 -3.58
N MET A 19 -3.77 8.65 -3.87
CA MET A 19 -3.84 10.11 -3.65
C MET A 19 -4.98 10.76 -4.45
N VAL A 20 -5.17 10.36 -5.70
CA VAL A 20 -6.28 10.83 -6.54
C VAL A 20 -7.63 10.41 -5.95
N LEU A 21 -7.76 9.15 -5.52
CA LEU A 21 -8.98 8.65 -4.87
C LEU A 21 -9.27 9.41 -3.57
N MET A 22 -8.27 9.66 -2.73
CA MET A 22 -8.42 10.42 -1.49
C MET A 22 -8.89 11.85 -1.75
N ARG A 23 -8.31 12.54 -2.75
CA ARG A 23 -8.77 13.89 -3.13
C ARG A 23 -10.25 13.90 -3.52
N GLY A 24 -10.70 12.91 -4.29
CA GLY A 24 -12.12 12.75 -4.64
C GLY A 24 -13.03 12.34 -3.46
N LEU A 25 -12.47 11.98 -2.31
CA LEU A 25 -13.21 11.76 -1.05
C LEU A 25 -13.23 13.02 -0.17
N ASP A 26 -12.15 13.80 -0.16
CA ASP A 26 -11.95 14.97 0.71
C ASP A 26 -12.85 16.18 0.36
N GLU A 27 -13.45 16.24 -0.84
CA GLU A 27 -14.48 17.25 -1.20
C GLU A 27 -15.71 17.21 -0.26
N GLY A 28 -15.83 16.22 0.64
CA GLY A 28 -16.84 16.14 1.70
C GLY A 28 -16.34 16.02 3.15
N ASN A 29 -15.02 15.94 3.43
CA ASN A 29 -14.51 15.81 4.81
C ASN A 29 -13.00 16.18 4.93
N PRO A 30 -12.64 17.37 5.44
CA PRO A 30 -11.26 17.88 5.47
C PRO A 30 -10.30 17.23 6.48
N ARG A 31 -10.64 16.10 7.12
CA ARG A 31 -9.88 15.53 8.25
C ARG A 31 -8.98 14.34 7.93
N LEU A 32 -8.92 13.86 6.67
CA LEU A 32 -8.16 12.65 6.34
C LEU A 32 -6.66 12.88 6.13
N LEU A 33 -6.22 14.14 6.03
CA LEU A 33 -4.83 14.52 5.76
C LEU A 33 -3.92 14.53 7.01
N GLY A 34 -4.36 13.94 8.11
CA GLY A 34 -3.63 13.83 9.38
C GLY A 34 -3.20 12.40 9.72
N ALA A 35 -3.27 11.47 8.77
CA ALA A 35 -2.67 10.14 8.96
C ALA A 35 -1.16 10.34 9.02
N GLN A 36 -0.61 10.41 10.25
CA GLN A 36 0.81 10.25 10.51
C GLN A 36 1.30 9.15 9.57
N THR A 37 2.21 9.51 8.67
CA THR A 37 2.88 8.56 7.79
C THR A 37 3.74 7.68 8.70
N LEU A 38 3.10 6.65 9.26
CA LEU A 38 3.79 5.56 9.94
C LEU A 38 4.59 4.85 8.86
N THR A 39 5.77 5.38 8.62
CA THR A 39 6.75 4.75 7.73
C THR A 39 7.25 3.49 8.41
N TYR A 40 7.49 2.45 7.62
CA TYR A 40 8.22 1.29 8.10
C TYR A 40 9.53 1.73 8.73
N GLU A 41 9.94 1.07 9.82
CA GLU A 41 11.23 1.32 10.44
C GLU A 41 12.33 1.23 9.37
N LYS A 42 13.12 2.31 9.26
CA LYS A 42 14.27 2.35 8.37
C LYS A 42 15.44 1.73 9.11
N PHE A 43 15.92 0.59 8.66
CA PHE A 43 17.12 -0.07 9.16
C PHE A 43 18.16 -0.21 8.04
N ASP A 44 19.43 -0.31 8.43
CA ASP A 44 20.52 -0.46 7.45
C ASP A 44 20.47 -1.84 6.81
N ILE A 45 19.91 -1.89 5.60
CA ILE A 45 19.80 -3.11 4.79
C ILE A 45 21.15 -3.61 4.28
N ASN A 46 22.22 -2.80 4.35
CA ASN A 46 23.56 -3.15 3.88
C ASN A 46 24.40 -3.87 4.96
N LEU A 47 23.93 -3.89 6.21
CA LEU A 47 24.60 -4.59 7.28
C LEU A 47 24.40 -6.10 7.10
N ARG A 48 25.45 -6.82 6.73
CA ARG A 48 25.40 -8.26 6.43
C ARG A 48 25.49 -9.11 7.71
N ASN A 49 24.53 -8.93 8.63
CA ASN A 49 24.41 -9.68 9.89
C ASN A 49 23.01 -10.32 10.02
N ASP A 50 22.88 -11.38 10.80
CA ASP A 50 21.65 -12.17 10.99
C ASP A 50 20.48 -11.32 11.50
N ASP A 51 20.75 -10.34 12.38
CA ASP A 51 19.74 -9.40 12.86
C ASP A 51 19.15 -8.53 11.73
N ALA A 52 19.99 -8.05 10.81
CA ALA A 52 19.55 -7.29 9.65
C ALA A 52 18.76 -8.16 8.65
N LEU A 53 19.15 -9.43 8.50
CA LEU A 53 18.41 -10.39 7.70
C LEU A 53 17.00 -10.63 8.27
N MET A 54 16.89 -10.83 9.59
CA MET A 54 15.59 -10.99 10.25
C MET A 54 14.71 -9.74 10.13
N LYS A 55 15.28 -8.54 10.28
CA LYS A 55 14.57 -7.28 10.06
C LYS A 55 14.07 -7.14 8.63
N ASN A 56 14.91 -7.50 7.64
CA ASN A 56 14.52 -7.53 6.22
C ASN A 56 13.33 -8.47 5.97
N TYR A 57 13.37 -9.69 6.49
CA TYR A 57 12.26 -10.63 6.36
C TYR A 57 10.99 -10.13 7.06
N GLY A 58 11.12 -9.54 8.25
CA GLY A 58 10.02 -8.92 8.98
C GLY A 58 9.35 -7.82 8.16
N LEU A 59 10.13 -6.90 7.59
CA LEU A 59 9.65 -5.84 6.72
C LEU A 59 8.89 -6.38 5.51
N LEU A 60 9.46 -7.37 4.80
CA LEU A 60 8.81 -7.98 3.64
C LEU A 60 7.52 -8.71 4.01
N ALA A 61 7.48 -9.35 5.18
CA ALA A 61 6.28 -10.01 5.69
C ALA A 61 5.16 -9.01 6.02
N CYS A 62 5.50 -7.89 6.66
CA CYS A 62 4.56 -6.81 6.94
C CYS A 62 4.07 -6.18 5.63
N PHE A 63 4.98 -5.84 4.72
CA PHE A 63 4.64 -5.29 3.40
C PHE A 63 3.66 -6.19 2.63
N LYS A 64 3.89 -7.51 2.61
CA LYS A 64 2.97 -8.48 2.00
C LYS A 64 1.58 -8.43 2.65
N LYS A 65 1.51 -8.39 3.99
CA LYS A 65 0.23 -8.33 4.72
C LYS A 65 -0.52 -7.04 4.45
N ASP A 66 0.17 -5.90 4.46
CA ASP A 66 -0.48 -4.60 4.28
C ASP A 66 -0.88 -4.35 2.83
N MET A 67 -0.08 -4.80 1.84
CA MET A 67 -0.49 -4.77 0.44
C MET A 67 -1.71 -5.65 0.15
N HIS A 68 -1.87 -6.77 0.86
CA HIS A 68 -3.09 -7.55 0.81
C HIS A 68 -4.30 -6.74 1.33
N LYS A 69 -4.15 -6.02 2.44
CA LYS A 69 -5.22 -5.14 2.97
C LYS A 69 -5.55 -4.01 1.99
N VAL A 70 -4.54 -3.33 1.43
CA VAL A 70 -4.72 -2.24 0.44
C VAL A 70 -5.53 -2.74 -0.74
N LYS A 71 -5.16 -3.90 -1.32
CA LYS A 71 -5.91 -4.52 -2.43
C LYS A 71 -7.37 -4.78 -2.05
N THR A 72 -7.62 -5.33 -0.86
CA THR A 72 -8.97 -5.63 -0.38
C THR A 72 -9.79 -4.36 -0.19
N TYR A 73 -9.24 -3.32 0.45
CA TYR A 73 -9.94 -2.06 0.65
C TYR A 73 -10.26 -1.36 -0.66
N LEU A 74 -9.33 -1.34 -1.64
CA LEU A 74 -9.59 -0.76 -2.96
C LEU A 74 -10.70 -1.51 -3.71
N LYS A 75 -10.76 -2.84 -3.61
CA LYS A 75 -11.88 -3.62 -4.15
C LYS A 75 -13.21 -3.21 -3.52
N VAL A 76 -13.28 -3.15 -2.18
CA VAL A 76 -14.49 -2.76 -1.46
C VAL A 76 -14.92 -1.34 -1.84
N MET A 77 -13.98 -0.40 -1.92
CA MET A 77 -14.24 0.98 -2.35
C MET A 77 -14.81 1.01 -3.77
N LYS A 78 -14.22 0.24 -4.70
CA LYS A 78 -14.73 0.12 -6.07
C LYS A 78 -16.19 -0.35 -6.09
N CYS A 79 -16.50 -1.43 -5.36
CA CYS A 79 -17.85 -1.97 -5.27
C CYS A 79 -18.87 -1.00 -4.67
N ARG A 80 -18.46 -0.22 -3.66
CA ARG A 80 -19.34 0.73 -2.97
C ARG A 80 -19.60 2.00 -3.78
N ARG A 81 -18.61 2.50 -4.52
CA ARG A 81 -18.68 3.78 -5.27
C ARG A 81 -19.12 3.61 -6.71
N PHE A 82 -18.76 2.51 -7.36
CA PHE A 82 -19.02 2.28 -8.79
C PHE A 82 -19.96 1.08 -8.93
N VAL A 83 -21.26 1.39 -9.06
CA VAL A 83 -22.42 0.47 -9.06
C VAL A 83 -22.35 -0.62 -10.16
N GLU A 84 -21.45 -0.49 -11.13
CA GLU A 84 -21.28 -1.44 -12.26
C GLU A 84 -20.30 -2.59 -12.00
N SER A 85 -19.73 -2.71 -10.80
CA SER A 85 -18.82 -3.82 -10.51
C SER A 85 -19.59 -5.04 -10.00
N ASN A 86 -19.63 -6.12 -10.79
CA ASN A 86 -20.10 -7.45 -10.40
C ASN A 86 -19.30 -7.98 -9.20
N CYS A 87 -19.61 -7.49 -8.01
CA CYS A 87 -18.90 -7.80 -6.79
C CYS A 87 -19.61 -8.90 -6.02
N THR A 88 -18.94 -10.03 -5.84
CA THR A 88 -19.24 -10.97 -4.77
C THR A 88 -18.37 -10.55 -3.58
N LEU A 89 -18.98 -9.93 -2.57
CA LEU A 89 -18.25 -9.44 -1.39
C LEU A 89 -17.86 -10.61 -0.47
#